data_AF-A0A9N9E107-F1
#
_entry.id   AF-A0A9N9E107-F1
#
_cell.length_a   1.000
_cell.length_b   1.000
_cell.length_c   1.000
_cell.angle_alpha   90.00
_cell.angle_beta   90.00
_cell.angle_gamma   90.00
#
_symmetry.space_group_name_H-M   'P 1'
#
loop_
_entity.id
_entity.type
_entity.pdbx_description
1 polymer ?
#
loop_
_entity_poly.entity_id
_entity_poly.type
_entity_poly.pdbx_seq_one_letter_code
_entity_poly.pdbx_strand_id
1 'polypeptide(L)'
;TLRRCFSQQAGIRLSLYRGLITLMNIQQNLKPMVFDILYPQFQQYFIMETNVHANIKIESCLQTINGEVSILEPLPYFLACIIQLRDCKNVIECLIERLMNADMSEFMIDPSADYKMVNNEGMRNNLSANVLLGCYEVAIEHVFYSSPEPNFCTSEKILKLFKKYNILFEVIKEKSVNPRG
;
A
#
# COMPACT_ATOMS: atom_id res chain seq x y z
N THR A 1 -16.18 2.29 -19.61
CA THR A 1 -15.21 1.20 -19.46
C THR A 1 -14.68 1.21 -18.03
N LEU A 2 -14.25 0.05 -17.49
CA LEU A 2 -13.69 -0.05 -16.12
C LEU A 2 -12.51 0.90 -15.88
N ARG A 3 -11.73 1.21 -16.92
CA ARG A 3 -10.62 2.19 -16.85
C ARG A 3 -11.06 3.58 -16.36
N ARG A 4 -12.31 3.99 -16.58
CA ARG A 4 -12.82 5.29 -16.10
C ARG A 4 -12.97 5.33 -14.57
N CYS A 5 -13.07 4.18 -13.89
CA CYS A 5 -13.15 4.12 -12.44
C CYS A 5 -11.87 4.64 -11.76
N PHE A 6 -10.70 4.51 -12.41
CA PHE A 6 -9.43 5.00 -11.88
C PHE A 6 -9.32 6.52 -11.80
N SER A 7 -10.18 7.27 -12.50
CA SER A 7 -10.25 8.73 -12.35
C SER A 7 -11.36 9.19 -11.39
N GLN A 8 -12.08 8.25 -10.78
CA GLN A 8 -13.16 8.57 -9.83
C GLN A 8 -12.64 8.64 -8.39
N GLN A 9 -13.54 9.04 -7.48
CA GLN A 9 -13.31 9.06 -6.03
C GLN A 9 -12.86 7.69 -5.48
N ALA A 10 -12.10 7.72 -4.38
CA ALA A 10 -11.49 6.53 -3.78
C ALA A 10 -12.46 5.37 -3.52
N GLY A 11 -13.71 5.66 -3.13
CA GLY A 11 -14.73 4.64 -2.92
C GLY A 11 -15.03 3.81 -4.19
N ILE A 12 -15.04 4.43 -5.37
CA ILE A 12 -15.26 3.72 -6.64
C ILE A 12 -14.04 2.88 -7.01
N ARG A 13 -12.83 3.39 -6.79
CA ARG A 13 -11.57 2.63 -6.99
C ARG A 13 -11.52 1.41 -6.07
N LEU A 14 -11.89 1.58 -4.80
CA LEU A 14 -11.96 0.52 -3.81
C LEU A 14 -12.94 -0.59 -4.23
N SER A 15 -14.15 -0.21 -4.65
CA SER A 15 -15.13 -1.17 -5.17
C SER A 15 -14.62 -1.93 -6.39
N LEU A 16 -13.91 -1.24 -7.30
CA LEU A 16 -13.28 -1.89 -8.44
C LEU A 16 -12.23 -2.91 -7.99
N TYR A 17 -11.29 -2.54 -7.12
CA TYR A 17 -10.22 -3.45 -6.68
C TYR A 17 -10.76 -4.68 -5.96
N ARG A 18 -11.75 -4.51 -5.08
CA ARG A 18 -12.43 -5.65 -4.45
C ARG A 18 -13.07 -6.58 -5.48
N GLY A 19 -13.76 -6.02 -6.47
CA GLY A 19 -14.35 -6.78 -7.56
C GLY A 19 -13.29 -7.53 -8.41
N LEU A 20 -12.16 -6.88 -8.71
CA LEU A 20 -11.07 -7.50 -9.46
C LEU A 20 -10.38 -8.62 -8.67
N ILE A 21 -10.16 -8.44 -7.37
CA ILE A 21 -9.63 -9.49 -6.47
C ILE A 21 -10.54 -10.72 -6.50
N THR A 22 -11.85 -10.53 -6.29
CA THR A 22 -12.82 -11.63 -6.34
C THR A 22 -12.85 -12.29 -7.71
N LEU A 23 -12.87 -11.49 -8.79
CA LEU A 23 -12.91 -11.97 -10.16
C LEU A 23 -11.67 -12.81 -10.51
N MET A 24 -10.48 -12.32 -10.17
CA MET A 24 -9.21 -13.02 -10.44
C MET A 24 -9.10 -14.32 -9.66
N ASN A 25 -9.66 -14.39 -8.44
CA ASN A 25 -9.73 -15.62 -7.66
C ASN A 25 -10.62 -16.69 -8.31
N ILE A 26 -11.75 -16.29 -8.92
CA ILE A 26 -12.70 -17.20 -9.58
C ILE A 26 -12.23 -17.57 -11.00
N GLN A 27 -11.72 -16.60 -11.77
CA GLN A 27 -11.42 -16.72 -13.20
C GLN A 27 -9.96 -16.31 -13.48
N GLN A 28 -9.04 -17.24 -13.24
CA GLN A 28 -7.60 -17.01 -13.35
C GLN A 28 -7.14 -16.63 -14.77
N ASN A 29 -7.86 -17.05 -15.81
CA ASN A 29 -7.59 -16.72 -17.21
C ASN A 29 -7.80 -15.23 -17.54
N LEU A 30 -8.49 -14.46 -16.69
CA LEU A 30 -8.67 -13.02 -16.89
C LEU A 30 -7.49 -12.19 -16.41
N LYS A 31 -6.52 -12.77 -15.68
CA LYS A 31 -5.37 -12.06 -15.11
C LYS A 31 -4.57 -11.24 -16.14
N PRO A 32 -4.26 -11.72 -17.36
CA PRO A 32 -3.58 -10.90 -18.36
C PRO A 32 -4.36 -9.65 -18.75
N MET A 33 -5.68 -9.77 -18.95
CA MET A 33 -6.54 -8.63 -19.25
C MET A 33 -6.63 -7.65 -18.07
N VAL A 34 -6.69 -8.17 -16.84
CA VAL A 34 -6.68 -7.34 -15.62
C VAL A 34 -5.34 -6.61 -15.47
N PHE A 35 -4.22 -7.27 -15.79
CA PHE A 35 -2.90 -6.64 -15.83
C PHE A 35 -2.88 -5.46 -16.81
N ASP A 36 -3.37 -5.62 -18.03
CA ASP A 36 -3.44 -4.53 -19.01
C ASP A 36 -4.30 -3.34 -18.53
N ILE A 37 -5.31 -3.62 -17.72
CA ILE A 37 -6.19 -2.59 -17.12
C ILE A 37 -5.46 -1.84 -16.00
N LEU A 38 -4.73 -2.57 -15.15
CA LEU A 38 -4.08 -2.04 -13.95
C LEU A 38 -2.69 -1.46 -14.20
N TYR A 39 -1.98 -1.88 -15.25
CA TYR A 39 -0.60 -1.45 -15.51
C TYR A 39 -0.40 0.07 -15.59
N PRO A 40 -1.27 0.85 -16.27
CA PRO A 40 -1.14 2.32 -16.26
C PRO A 40 -1.36 2.94 -14.88
N GLN A 41 -2.17 2.30 -14.03
CA GLN A 41 -2.33 2.72 -12.64
C GLN A 41 -1.08 2.36 -11.84
N PHE A 42 -0.50 1.19 -12.08
CA PHE A 42 0.70 0.69 -11.42
C PHE A 42 1.88 1.69 -11.56
N GLN A 43 2.09 2.20 -12.77
CA GLN A 43 3.16 3.17 -13.05
C GLN A 43 3.00 4.52 -12.32
N GLN A 44 1.80 4.87 -11.85
CA GLN A 44 1.57 6.10 -11.11
C GLN A 44 2.02 5.99 -9.65
N TYR A 45 1.93 4.81 -9.04
CA TYR A 45 2.14 4.63 -7.60
C TYR A 45 3.41 3.87 -7.25
N PHE A 46 3.97 3.10 -8.19
CA PHE A 46 5.19 2.33 -7.96
C PHE A 46 6.36 2.91 -8.76
N ILE A 47 7.49 3.15 -8.10
CA ILE A 47 8.75 3.54 -8.71
C ILE A 47 9.55 2.28 -9.01
N MET A 48 9.96 2.12 -10.27
CA MET A 48 10.70 0.95 -10.76
C MET A 48 11.96 1.39 -11.48
N GLU A 49 12.85 2.07 -10.76
CA GLU A 49 14.18 2.39 -11.27
C GLU A 49 15.09 1.18 -10.97
N THR A 50 15.31 0.35 -12.00
CA THR A 50 16.29 -0.75 -12.04
C THR A 50 16.29 -1.68 -10.83
N ASN A 51 15.23 -2.47 -10.57
CA ASN A 51 15.14 -3.63 -9.65
C ASN A 51 15.66 -3.50 -8.19
N VAL A 52 16.27 -2.39 -7.80
CA VAL A 52 16.87 -2.13 -6.46
C VAL A 52 16.13 -0.99 -5.75
N HIS A 53 15.29 -0.23 -6.46
CA HIS A 53 14.56 0.93 -5.94
C HIS A 53 13.04 0.81 -6.01
N ALA A 54 12.48 -0.41 -5.97
CA ALA A 54 11.04 -0.58 -5.87
C ALA A 54 10.51 0.24 -4.68
N ASN A 55 9.71 1.27 -4.94
CA ASN A 55 9.22 2.17 -3.90
C ASN A 55 7.79 2.61 -4.21
N ILE A 56 7.09 3.09 -3.18
CA ILE A 56 5.71 3.55 -3.24
C ILE A 56 5.68 5.07 -3.18
N LYS A 57 4.89 5.70 -4.06
CA LYS A 57 4.60 7.12 -4.03
C LYS A 57 3.40 7.41 -3.13
N ILE A 58 3.61 7.40 -1.81
CA ILE A 58 2.54 7.61 -0.82
C ILE A 58 1.82 8.94 -1.04
N GLU A 59 2.55 10.03 -1.31
CA GLU A 59 1.96 11.34 -1.58
C GLU A 59 0.98 11.34 -2.77
N SER A 60 1.23 10.50 -3.78
CA SER A 60 0.31 10.36 -4.93
C SER A 60 -1.01 9.67 -4.54
N CYS A 61 -1.06 8.99 -3.39
CA CYS A 61 -2.25 8.31 -2.89
C CYS A 61 -3.22 9.25 -2.18
N LEU A 62 -2.84 10.51 -1.95
CA LEU A 62 -3.64 11.52 -1.30
C LEU A 62 -4.11 12.58 -2.29
N GLN A 63 -5.17 13.29 -1.92
CA GLN A 63 -5.63 14.48 -2.62
C GLN A 63 -6.09 15.53 -1.61
N THR A 64 -6.13 16.79 -2.06
CA THR A 64 -6.75 17.88 -1.31
C THR A 64 -7.92 18.42 -2.11
N ILE A 65 -9.14 18.33 -1.56
CA ILE A 65 -10.37 18.87 -2.16
C ILE A 65 -10.93 19.90 -1.21
N ASN A 66 -11.20 21.11 -1.68
CA ASN A 66 -11.74 22.21 -0.87
C ASN A 66 -10.95 22.49 0.42
N GLY A 67 -9.63 22.27 0.37
CA GLY A 67 -8.75 22.46 1.52
C GLY A 67 -8.73 21.31 2.53
N GLU A 68 -9.45 20.21 2.29
CA GLU A 68 -9.45 19.02 3.15
C GLU A 68 -8.65 17.88 2.48
N VAL A 69 -7.77 17.23 3.25
CA VAL A 69 -6.96 16.10 2.77
C VAL A 69 -7.74 14.80 2.91
N SER A 70 -7.73 13.99 1.85
CA SER A 70 -8.36 12.67 1.84
C SER A 70 -7.55 11.65 1.04
N ILE A 71 -7.82 10.37 1.24
CA ILE A 71 -7.27 9.29 0.42
C ILE A 71 -7.88 9.38 -0.98
N LEU A 72 -7.03 9.44 -2.00
CA LEU A 72 -7.37 9.32 -3.41
C LEU A 72 -7.27 7.87 -3.88
N GLU A 73 -6.14 7.24 -3.60
CA GLU A 73 -5.84 5.88 -4.04
C GLU A 73 -5.87 4.94 -2.82
N PRO A 74 -6.80 3.97 -2.78
CA PRO A 74 -6.80 2.93 -1.76
C PRO A 74 -5.68 1.90 -2.06
N LEU A 75 -4.43 2.36 -1.97
CA LEU A 75 -3.25 1.65 -2.43
C LEU A 75 -3.10 0.24 -1.87
N PRO A 76 -3.43 -0.08 -0.60
CA PRO A 76 -3.36 -1.46 -0.12
C PRO A 76 -4.23 -2.43 -0.94
N TYR A 77 -5.45 -2.01 -1.31
CA TYR A 77 -6.33 -2.82 -2.16
C TYR A 77 -5.83 -2.91 -3.59
N PHE A 78 -5.23 -1.84 -4.10
CA PHE A 78 -4.59 -1.88 -5.40
C PHE A 78 -3.39 -2.85 -5.41
N LEU A 79 -2.53 -2.79 -4.38
CA LEU A 79 -1.41 -3.70 -4.18
C LEU A 79 -1.88 -5.16 -4.09
N ALA A 80 -2.97 -5.44 -3.36
CA ALA A 80 -3.56 -6.76 -3.29
C ALA A 80 -4.03 -7.29 -4.67
N CYS A 81 -4.46 -6.42 -5.59
CA CYS A 81 -4.71 -6.81 -6.98
C CYS A 81 -3.40 -7.17 -7.69
N ILE A 82 -2.39 -6.30 -7.60
CA ILE A 82 -1.10 -6.45 -8.29
C ILE A 82 -0.39 -7.74 -7.87
N ILE A 83 -0.46 -8.10 -6.59
CA ILE A 83 0.15 -9.32 -6.05
C ILE A 83 -0.40 -10.60 -6.70
N GLN A 84 -1.64 -10.60 -7.18
CA GLN A 84 -2.23 -11.77 -7.84
C GLN A 84 -1.76 -11.96 -9.29
N LEU A 85 -1.12 -10.94 -9.87
CA LEU A 85 -0.69 -10.91 -11.27
C LEU A 85 0.73 -11.49 -11.39
N ARG A 86 0.88 -12.54 -12.21
CA ARG A 86 2.16 -13.23 -12.38
C ARG A 86 3.25 -12.32 -12.96
N ASP A 87 2.87 -11.44 -13.88
CA ASP A 87 3.79 -10.50 -14.54
C ASP A 87 4.38 -9.47 -13.56
N CYS A 88 3.76 -9.30 -12.38
CA CYS A 88 4.25 -8.41 -11.33
C CYS A 88 5.15 -9.11 -10.30
N LYS A 89 5.39 -10.42 -10.40
CA LYS A 89 6.06 -11.21 -9.35
C LYS A 89 7.40 -10.60 -8.90
N ASN A 90 8.31 -10.34 -9.84
CA ASN A 90 9.65 -9.79 -9.50
C ASN A 90 9.54 -8.42 -8.81
N VAL A 91 8.59 -7.61 -9.26
CA VAL A 91 8.36 -6.28 -8.71
C VAL A 91 7.84 -6.34 -7.28
N ILE A 92 6.90 -7.26 -7.04
CA ILE A 92 6.40 -7.54 -5.70
C ILE A 92 7.52 -8.03 -4.80
N GLU A 93 8.37 -8.97 -5.26
CA GLU A 93 9.52 -9.43 -4.49
C GLU A 93 10.45 -8.28 -4.10
N CYS A 94 10.81 -7.40 -5.05
CA CYS A 94 11.60 -6.19 -4.76
C CYS A 94 10.90 -5.25 -3.75
N LEU A 95 9.58 -5.07 -3.86
CA LEU A 95 8.82 -4.23 -2.95
C LEU A 95 8.77 -4.82 -1.52
N ILE A 96 8.61 -6.14 -1.39
CA ILE A 96 8.65 -6.82 -0.10
C ILE A 96 10.03 -6.65 0.55
N GLU A 97 11.11 -6.83 -0.21
CA GLU A 97 12.47 -6.54 0.26
C GLU A 97 12.63 -5.08 0.67
N ARG A 98 12.04 -4.14 -0.08
CA ARG A 98 12.04 -2.73 0.30
C ARG A 98 11.32 -2.49 1.62
N LEU A 99 10.09 -2.97 1.77
CA LEU A 99 9.29 -2.80 2.99
C LEU A 99 9.98 -3.39 4.22
N MET A 100 10.71 -4.50 4.09
CA MET A 100 11.44 -5.10 5.21
C MET A 100 12.64 -4.27 5.67
N ASN A 101 13.30 -3.57 4.75
CA ASN A 101 14.63 -3.01 5.01
C ASN A 101 14.62 -1.47 5.09
N ALA A 102 13.74 -0.80 4.34
CA ALA A 102 13.71 0.65 4.23
C ALA A 102 13.30 1.33 5.55
N ASP A 103 13.83 2.53 5.76
CA ASP A 103 13.42 3.40 6.86
C ASP A 103 12.14 4.17 6.48
N MET A 104 11.39 4.60 7.50
CA MET A 104 10.12 5.31 7.29
C MET A 104 10.28 6.59 6.47
N SER A 105 11.41 7.28 6.64
CA SER A 105 11.72 8.51 5.91
C SER A 105 11.85 8.29 4.40
N GLU A 106 12.21 7.08 3.97
CA GLU A 106 12.29 6.71 2.55
C GLU A 106 10.91 6.56 1.90
N PHE A 107 9.86 6.49 2.73
CA PHE A 107 8.46 6.57 2.34
C PHE A 107 7.85 7.95 2.64
N MET A 108 8.69 8.96 2.91
CA MET A 108 8.28 10.32 3.30
C MET A 108 7.51 10.38 4.63
N ILE A 109 7.74 9.41 5.52
CA ILE A 109 7.14 9.40 6.86
C ILE A 109 8.19 9.81 7.89
N ASP A 110 7.94 10.94 8.55
CA ASP A 110 8.77 11.43 9.65
C ASP A 110 8.14 11.04 11.00
N PRO A 111 8.77 10.17 11.81
CA PRO A 111 8.23 9.74 13.10
C PRO A 111 8.14 10.86 14.15
N SER A 112 8.80 12.00 13.91
CA SER A 112 8.78 13.16 14.79
C SER A 112 7.65 14.15 14.48
N ALA A 113 7.01 14.02 13.31
CA ALA A 113 5.97 14.93 12.85
C ALA A 113 4.66 14.87 13.68
N ASP A 114 3.76 15.83 13.43
CA ASP A 114 2.39 15.79 13.94
C ASP A 114 1.55 14.80 13.12
N TYR A 115 0.72 14.01 13.80
CA TYR A 115 -0.19 13.02 13.19
C TYR A 115 -1.64 13.22 13.66
N LYS A 116 -1.93 14.36 14.31
CA LYS A 116 -3.27 14.65 14.81
C LYS A 116 -4.23 14.97 13.67
N MET A 117 -5.43 14.41 13.77
CA MET A 117 -6.53 14.65 12.82
C MET A 117 -7.26 15.98 13.10
N VAL A 118 -6.52 17.06 13.35
CA VAL A 118 -7.06 18.38 13.72
C VAL A 118 -6.59 19.51 12.79
N ASN A 119 -5.53 19.28 12.03
CA ASN A 119 -5.02 20.21 11.03
C ASN A 119 -4.60 19.43 9.77
N ASN A 120 -4.51 20.12 8.64
CA ASN A 120 -4.25 19.48 7.34
C ASN A 120 -2.90 18.78 7.24
N GLU A 121 -1.88 19.24 7.95
CA GLU A 121 -0.55 18.63 7.94
C GLU A 121 -0.57 17.31 8.71
N GLY A 122 -1.08 17.33 9.95
CA GLY A 122 -1.26 16.15 10.77
C GLY A 122 -2.19 15.12 10.13
N MET A 123 -3.29 15.56 9.51
CA MET A 123 -4.16 14.69 8.72
C MET A 123 -3.44 14.04 7.54
N ARG A 124 -2.63 14.79 6.79
CA ARG A 124 -1.85 14.25 5.66
C ARG A 124 -0.86 13.19 6.14
N ASN A 125 -0.07 13.51 7.17
CA ASN A 125 0.89 12.58 7.75
C ASN A 125 0.20 11.30 8.26
N ASN A 126 -0.94 11.45 8.94
CA ASN A 126 -1.74 10.33 9.42
C ASN A 126 -2.27 9.45 8.28
N LEU A 127 -2.85 10.04 7.24
CA LEU A 127 -3.35 9.29 6.09
C LEU A 127 -2.20 8.61 5.32
N SER A 128 -1.07 9.29 5.11
CA SER A 128 0.14 8.73 4.50
C SER A 128 0.63 7.50 5.27
N ALA A 129 0.71 7.59 6.60
CA ALA A 129 1.14 6.49 7.45
C ALA A 129 0.15 5.31 7.45
N ASN A 130 -1.16 5.58 7.46
CA ASN A 130 -2.17 4.53 7.34
C ASN A 130 -2.13 3.80 5.99
N VAL A 131 -1.83 4.51 4.90
CA VAL A 131 -1.59 3.87 3.59
C VAL A 131 -0.43 2.89 3.67
N LEU A 132 0.69 3.27 4.31
CA LEU A 132 1.84 2.38 4.46
C LEU A 132 1.54 1.20 5.40
N LEU A 133 0.82 1.40 6.51
CA LEU A 133 0.36 0.32 7.38
C LEU A 133 -0.43 -0.73 6.59
N GLY A 134 -1.39 -0.31 5.76
CA GLY A 134 -2.14 -1.24 4.92
C GLY A 134 -1.27 -1.96 3.89
N CYS A 135 -0.21 -1.32 3.37
CA CYS A 135 0.74 -1.99 2.49
C CYS A 135 1.55 -3.07 3.21
N TYR A 136 1.93 -2.85 4.47
CA TYR A 136 2.55 -3.88 5.32
C TYR A 136 1.60 -5.05 5.58
N GLU A 137 0.32 -4.79 5.87
CA GLU A 137 -0.68 -5.86 6.08
C GLU A 137 -0.80 -6.77 4.85
N VAL A 138 -0.94 -6.17 3.67
CA VAL A 138 -1.03 -6.88 2.40
C VAL A 138 0.27 -7.63 2.08
N ALA A 139 1.42 -7.05 2.39
CA ALA A 139 2.73 -7.70 2.25
C ALA A 139 2.85 -8.93 3.16
N ILE A 140 2.44 -8.82 4.42
CA ILE A 140 2.44 -9.92 5.40
C ILE A 140 1.52 -11.04 4.93
N GLU A 141 0.29 -10.71 4.52
CA GLU A 141 -0.68 -11.67 3.97
C GLU A 141 -0.10 -12.41 2.76
N HIS A 142 0.51 -11.67 1.83
CA HIS A 142 1.13 -12.27 0.65
C HIS A 142 2.26 -13.25 1.01
N VAL A 143 3.18 -12.83 1.89
CA VAL A 143 4.30 -13.70 2.31
C VAL A 143 3.75 -14.94 3.03
N PHE A 144 2.71 -14.79 3.84
CA PHE A 144 2.06 -15.90 4.55
C PHE A 144 1.53 -16.96 3.59
N TYR A 145 0.89 -16.55 2.49
CA TYR A 145 0.35 -17.48 1.49
C TYR A 145 1.33 -17.83 0.35
N SER A 146 2.57 -17.32 0.38
CA SER A 146 3.54 -17.55 -0.69
C SER A 146 4.14 -18.96 -0.69
N SER A 147 4.04 -19.69 0.42
CA SER A 147 4.52 -21.07 0.58
C SER A 147 3.39 -21.98 1.08
N PRO A 148 3.29 -23.24 0.62
CA PRO A 148 2.28 -24.19 1.10
C PRO A 148 2.36 -24.45 2.61
N GLU A 149 3.59 -24.47 3.13
CA GLU A 149 3.89 -24.64 4.55
C GLU A 149 4.82 -23.52 5.04
N PRO A 150 4.65 -23.02 6.28
CA PRO A 150 5.56 -22.07 6.87
C PRO A 150 6.99 -22.63 6.93
N ASN A 151 7.95 -21.85 6.44
CA ASN A 151 9.37 -22.17 6.55
C ASN A 151 10.13 -21.02 7.22
N PHE A 152 11.40 -21.26 7.56
CA PHE A 152 12.22 -20.27 8.24
C PHE A 152 12.29 -18.94 7.47
N CYS A 153 12.47 -18.99 6.14
CA CYS A 153 12.57 -17.80 5.31
C CYS A 153 11.27 -16.98 5.32
N THR A 154 10.12 -17.62 5.09
CA THR A 154 8.82 -16.92 5.12
C THR A 154 8.53 -16.34 6.50
N SER A 155 8.82 -17.08 7.58
CA SER A 155 8.62 -16.62 8.95
C SER A 155 9.52 -15.44 9.31
N GLU A 156 10.78 -15.45 8.86
CA GLU A 156 11.71 -14.34 9.05
C GLU A 156 11.21 -13.08 8.33
N LYS A 157 10.74 -13.21 7.08
CA LYS A 157 10.17 -12.10 6.31
C LYS A 157 8.93 -11.51 6.98
N ILE A 158 7.99 -12.35 7.41
CA ILE A 158 6.79 -11.91 8.15
C ILE A 158 7.18 -11.16 9.41
N LEU A 159 8.14 -11.68 10.19
CA LEU A 159 8.59 -11.02 11.42
C LEU A 159 9.24 -9.66 11.14
N LYS A 160 10.05 -9.52 10.08
CA LYS A 160 10.65 -8.24 9.68
C LYS A 160 9.58 -7.21 9.27
N LEU A 161 8.63 -7.61 8.42
CA LEU A 161 7.51 -6.75 8.02
C LEU A 161 6.67 -6.33 9.23
N PHE A 162 6.32 -7.28 10.11
CA PHE A 162 5.53 -7.00 11.30
C PHE A 162 6.23 -6.06 12.29
N LYS A 163 7.56 -6.18 12.43
CA LYS A 163 8.35 -5.21 13.22
C LYS A 163 8.26 -3.81 12.63
N LYS A 164 8.44 -3.66 11.32
CA LYS A 164 8.31 -2.36 10.63
C LYS A 164 6.89 -1.77 10.78
N TYR A 165 5.86 -2.59 10.60
CA TYR A 165 4.47 -2.24 10.87
C TYR A 165 4.27 -1.72 12.29
N ASN A 166 4.72 -2.47 13.31
CA ASN A 166 4.49 -2.09 14.71
C ASN A 166 5.17 -0.80 15.10
N ILE A 167 6.40 -0.55 14.63
CA ILE A 167 7.09 0.71 14.93
C ILE A 167 6.27 1.88 14.37
N LEU A 168 5.77 1.78 13.14
CA LEU A 168 4.92 2.82 12.55
C LEU A 168 3.58 2.96 13.29
N PHE A 169 2.97 1.84 13.66
CA PHE A 169 1.71 1.83 14.40
C PHE A 169 1.84 2.55 15.75
N GLU A 170 2.91 2.29 16.51
CA GLU A 170 3.15 2.97 17.77
C GLU A 170 3.42 4.48 17.58
N VAL A 171 4.15 4.88 16.52
CA VAL A 171 4.31 6.30 16.15
C VAL A 171 2.95 6.98 15.97
N ILE A 172 2.07 6.40 15.15
CA ILE A 172 0.72 6.98 14.91
C ILE A 172 -0.06 7.03 16.21
N LYS A 173 -0.04 5.94 16.99
CA LYS A 173 -0.79 5.83 18.25
C LYS A 173 -0.34 6.85 19.28
N GLU A 174 0.96 7.11 19.42
CA GLU A 174 1.49 8.13 20.34
C GLU A 174 1.21 9.56 19.85
N LYS A 175 1.38 9.81 18.55
CA LYS A 175 1.33 11.17 17.97
C LYS A 175 -0.07 11.62 17.59
N SER A 176 -1.04 10.72 17.49
CA SER A 176 -2.45 11.05 17.19
C SER A 176 -3.26 11.46 18.42
N VAL A 177 -2.69 11.36 19.63
CA VAL A 177 -3.39 11.75 20.87
C VAL A 177 -3.47 13.27 20.96
N ASN A 178 -4.69 13.80 21.05
CA ASN A 178 -4.88 15.21 21.40
C ASN A 178 -4.41 15.44 22.86
N PRO A 179 -3.72 16.55 23.17
CA PRO A 179 -3.44 16.90 24.55
C PRO A 179 -4.76 16.90 25.32
N ARG A 180 -4.83 16.14 26.43
CA ARG A 180 -5.98 16.26 27.34
C ARG A 180 -6.03 17.73 27.77
N GLY A 181 -7.14 18.39 27.44
CA GLY A 181 -7.43 19.75 27.90
C GLY A 181 -7.53 19.84 29.41
#